data_AF-A0A944JPD7-F1
#
_entry.id   AF-A0A944JPD7-F1
#
_cell.length_a   1.000
_cell.length_b   1.000
_cell.length_c   1.000
_cell.angle_alpha   90.00
_cell.angle_beta   90.00
_cell.angle_gamma   90.00
#
_symmetry.space_group_name_H-M   'P 1'
#
loop_
_entity.id
_entity.type
_entity.pdbx_description
1 polymer ?
#
loop_
_entity_poly.entity_id
_entity_poly.type
_entity_poly.pdbx_seq_one_letter_code
_entity_poly.pdbx_strand_id
1 'polypeptide(L)'
;MRTRTTTVSTCLAAALAASLVVAGCTTSEGSPHKSGSSAAATPRATPPAPVPGGGSGYGYEGPRPQDQNLLAWTGDPNDAGHVTAQPASGVAGRVTLVRIVLREQTAWSNVWLGLAGIDPNAQLSHCYLGVYGADGALLASTADISPQLMTDAIAKPLPLTKPFTAAAGTYFVALLLNGNWATNALTFKSTGAGISVNAGLTPPNLRYSTVLTGQTSLPATLNLAEQSTSTINTGWASQWYGVS
;
A
#
# COMPACT_ATOMS: atom_id res chain seq x y z
N MET A 1 -42.19 -13.98 -43.83
CA MET A 1 -43.22 -12.90 -43.85
C MET A 1 -44.28 -13.19 -42.79
N ARG A 2 -44.09 -12.76 -41.52
CA ARG A 2 -45.18 -12.54 -40.53
C ARG A 2 -44.63 -11.84 -39.28
N THR A 3 -45.42 -10.87 -38.79
CA THR A 3 -45.40 -10.21 -37.45
C THR A 3 -45.85 -11.20 -36.35
N ARG A 4 -45.84 -10.96 -35.02
CA ARG A 4 -45.64 -9.82 -34.09
C ARG A 4 -45.22 -10.42 -32.69
N THR A 5 -44.86 -9.77 -31.57
CA THR A 5 -44.85 -8.38 -31.04
C THR A 5 -43.73 -8.22 -29.98
N THR A 6 -43.42 -6.99 -29.56
CA THR A 6 -42.57 -6.60 -28.40
C THR A 6 -43.30 -6.63 -27.05
N THR A 7 -42.55 -6.80 -25.96
CA THR A 7 -42.88 -6.23 -24.64
C THR A 7 -41.64 -5.53 -24.06
N VAL A 8 -41.81 -4.31 -23.56
CA VAL A 8 -40.80 -3.53 -22.82
C VAL A 8 -41.29 -3.35 -21.39
N SER A 9 -40.40 -3.37 -20.40
CA SER A 9 -40.71 -2.99 -19.02
C SER A 9 -39.64 -2.05 -18.49
N THR A 10 -40.05 -0.83 -18.14
CA THR A 10 -39.17 0.24 -17.64
C THR A 10 -39.79 0.86 -16.39
N CYS A 11 -39.09 0.81 -15.26
CA CYS A 11 -39.29 1.62 -14.05
C CYS A 11 -37.90 1.83 -13.41
N LEU A 12 -37.46 3.05 -13.11
CA LEU A 12 -37.89 3.96 -12.02
C LEU A 12 -37.60 3.42 -10.61
N ALA A 13 -37.12 4.20 -9.64
CA ALA A 13 -36.36 5.47 -9.65
C ALA A 13 -35.96 5.85 -8.19
N ALA A 14 -34.95 6.74 -8.05
CA ALA A 14 -34.60 7.46 -6.82
C ALA A 14 -34.10 6.58 -5.63
N ALA A 15 -33.49 7.13 -4.57
CA ALA A 15 -33.24 8.54 -4.26
C ALA A 15 -31.81 8.80 -3.76
N LEU A 16 -31.31 10.02 -4.01
CA LEU A 16 -30.09 10.54 -3.40
C LEU A 16 -30.49 11.48 -2.24
N ALA A 17 -29.92 11.28 -1.05
CA ALA A 17 -30.18 12.14 0.11
C ALA A 17 -28.87 12.78 0.58
N ALA A 18 -28.82 14.12 0.54
CA ALA A 18 -27.72 14.91 1.06
C ALA A 18 -28.17 15.65 2.32
N SER A 19 -27.30 15.71 3.33
CA SER A 19 -27.54 16.47 4.57
C SER A 19 -26.28 17.26 4.94
N LEU A 20 -26.27 18.56 4.61
CA LEU A 20 -25.37 19.50 5.28
C LEU A 20 -25.94 19.81 6.67
N VAL A 21 -25.07 19.93 7.66
CA VAL A 21 -25.37 20.63 8.91
C VAL A 21 -24.25 21.65 9.14
N VAL A 22 -24.61 22.93 9.25
CA VAL A 22 -23.71 24.03 9.53
C VAL A 22 -24.14 24.70 10.83
N ALA A 23 -23.35 24.51 11.89
CA ALA A 23 -23.41 25.26 13.14
C ALA A 23 -22.07 25.07 13.88
N GLY A 24 -21.45 26.08 14.47
CA GLY A 24 -21.77 27.51 14.44
C GLY A 24 -20.62 28.32 15.07
N CYS A 25 -20.52 29.62 14.77
CA CYS A 25 -19.46 30.48 15.29
C CYS A 25 -19.90 31.18 16.58
N THR A 26 -19.07 31.16 17.62
CA THR A 26 -19.05 32.19 18.67
C THR A 26 -17.61 32.53 19.07
N THR A 27 -17.32 33.83 19.11
CA THR A 27 -16.06 34.41 19.60
C THR A 27 -16.18 34.81 21.08
N SER A 28 -15.07 34.85 21.80
CA SER A 28 -14.99 35.55 23.09
C SER A 28 -13.56 36.01 23.37
N GLU A 29 -13.28 37.28 23.07
CA GLU A 29 -12.12 37.99 23.63
C GLU A 29 -12.46 38.47 25.04
N GLY A 30 -11.54 38.33 26.00
CA GLY A 30 -11.84 38.61 27.40
C GLY A 30 -10.61 38.88 28.26
N SER A 31 -10.19 40.14 28.31
CA SER A 31 -9.17 40.68 29.24
C SER A 31 -9.32 42.21 29.30
N PRO A 32 -8.78 42.92 30.32
CA PRO A 32 -8.02 42.46 31.49
C PRO A 32 -8.62 42.92 32.84
N HIS A 33 -7.95 42.65 33.97
CA HIS A 33 -7.58 43.73 34.91
C HIS A 33 -6.45 43.34 35.88
N LYS A 34 -5.82 44.34 36.53
CA LYS A 34 -4.63 44.18 37.41
C LYS A 34 -4.92 44.50 38.88
N SER A 35 -4.48 43.62 39.78
CA SER A 35 -3.82 43.91 41.07
C SER A 35 -3.36 42.59 41.71
N GLY A 36 -2.31 42.52 42.53
CA GLY A 36 -1.32 43.54 42.89
C GLY A 36 -0.76 43.32 44.29
N SER A 37 0.29 42.51 44.45
CA SER A 37 1.04 42.37 45.71
C SER A 37 2.48 41.91 45.46
N SER A 38 3.41 42.35 46.30
CA SER A 38 4.87 42.14 46.12
C SER A 38 5.46 41.27 47.21
N ALA A 39 6.20 40.21 46.84
CA ALA A 39 7.10 39.49 47.75
C ALA A 39 8.24 38.80 47.00
N ALA A 40 9.42 38.78 47.63
CA ALA A 40 10.59 37.92 47.37
C ALA A 40 10.96 37.59 45.90
N ALA A 41 11.96 38.31 45.38
CA ALA A 41 12.69 37.88 44.18
C ALA A 41 13.63 36.71 44.51
N THR A 42 13.19 35.47 44.23
CA THR A 42 14.08 34.30 44.17
C THR A 42 14.88 34.33 42.86
N PRO A 43 16.12 33.79 42.83
CA PRO A 43 16.90 33.71 41.61
C PRO A 43 16.20 32.78 40.62
N ARG A 44 15.70 33.37 39.52
CA ARG A 44 15.06 32.62 38.42
C ARG A 44 16.08 31.68 37.79
N ALA A 45 15.99 30.39 38.14
CA ALA A 45 16.71 29.35 37.41
C ALA A 45 16.42 29.52 35.92
N THR A 46 17.45 29.63 35.10
CA THR A 46 17.30 29.55 33.64
C THR A 46 16.63 28.22 33.32
N PRO A 47 15.53 28.19 32.54
CA PRO A 47 15.06 26.93 32.01
C PRO A 47 16.22 26.29 31.24
N PRO A 48 16.45 24.97 31.37
CA PRO A 48 17.44 24.31 30.53
C PRO A 48 17.11 24.61 29.07
N ALA A 49 18.13 24.92 28.28
CA ALA A 49 17.94 25.09 26.83
C ALA A 49 17.21 23.85 26.29
N PRO A 50 16.26 24.00 25.35
CA PRO A 50 15.58 22.85 24.78
C PRO A 50 16.63 21.93 24.18
N VAL A 51 16.83 20.76 24.80
CA VAL A 51 17.77 19.74 24.32
C VAL A 51 17.35 19.45 22.89
N PRO A 52 18.25 19.61 21.88
CA PRO A 52 17.92 19.29 20.50
C PRO A 52 17.35 17.89 20.46
N GLY A 53 16.08 17.77 20.03
CA GLY A 53 15.25 16.62 20.33
C GLY A 53 15.96 15.32 19.94
N GLY A 54 16.36 14.55 20.96
CA GLY A 54 17.13 13.32 20.82
C GLY A 54 16.28 12.16 20.26
N GLY A 55 15.64 12.40 19.12
CA GLY A 55 14.83 11.46 18.36
C GLY A 55 15.65 10.37 17.67
N SER A 56 16.78 9.96 18.24
CA SER A 56 17.46 8.70 17.93
C SER A 56 16.66 7.53 18.53
N GLY A 57 15.37 7.46 18.20
CA GLY A 57 14.51 6.33 18.51
C GLY A 57 14.73 5.25 17.47
N TYR A 58 15.15 4.07 17.91
CA TYR A 58 15.23 2.88 17.06
C TYR A 58 13.80 2.41 16.75
N GLY A 59 13.22 2.98 15.70
CA GLY A 59 11.85 2.75 15.28
C GLY A 59 11.69 2.99 13.78
N TYR A 60 10.80 2.21 13.17
CA TYR A 60 10.47 2.32 11.76
C TYR A 60 9.90 3.72 11.45
N GLU A 61 10.72 4.57 10.85
CA GLU A 61 10.24 5.76 10.17
C GLU A 61 9.66 5.32 8.83
N GLY A 62 8.39 5.66 8.59
CA GLY A 62 7.64 5.20 7.42
C GLY A 62 8.16 5.75 6.09
N PRO A 63 7.43 5.49 4.99
CA PRO A 63 7.73 6.06 3.69
C PRO A 63 7.91 7.59 3.82
N ARG A 64 8.97 8.12 3.22
CA ARG A 64 9.29 9.56 3.25
C ARG A 64 8.96 10.20 1.89
N PRO A 65 8.68 11.53 1.86
CA PRO A 65 8.54 12.27 0.60
C PRO A 65 9.68 12.01 -0.40
N GLN A 66 10.92 11.95 0.10
CA GLN A 66 12.12 11.78 -0.71
C GLN A 66 12.20 10.40 -1.38
N ASP A 67 11.51 9.37 -0.86
CA ASP A 67 11.43 8.07 -1.54
C ASP A 67 10.59 8.13 -2.83
N GLN A 68 9.76 9.16 -2.97
CA GLN A 68 8.92 9.42 -4.14
C GLN A 68 9.41 10.63 -4.96
N ASN A 69 10.66 11.08 -4.75
CA ASN A 69 11.23 12.31 -5.32
C ASN A 69 10.45 13.60 -4.94
N LEU A 70 9.68 13.57 -3.85
CA LEU A 70 8.91 14.71 -3.35
C LEU A 70 9.67 15.42 -2.22
N LEU A 71 9.54 16.74 -2.14
CA LEU A 71 10.20 17.55 -1.11
C LEU A 71 9.50 17.43 0.25
N ALA A 72 8.17 17.39 0.25
CA ALA A 72 7.30 17.25 1.41
C ALA A 72 5.92 16.71 0.98
N TRP A 73 5.15 16.20 1.94
CA TRP A 73 3.72 15.90 1.78
C TRP A 73 2.97 16.10 3.09
N THR A 74 1.63 16.14 3.04
CA THR A 74 0.75 16.18 4.23
C THR A 74 0.40 14.79 4.77
N GLY A 75 0.69 13.73 4.00
CA GLY A 75 0.49 12.32 4.32
C GLY A 75 0.97 11.47 3.14
N ASP A 76 1.18 10.16 3.34
CA ASP A 76 1.65 9.28 2.28
C ASP A 76 0.62 9.21 1.12
N PRO A 77 1.01 9.47 -0.15
CA PRO A 77 0.16 9.25 -1.32
C PRO A 77 -0.42 7.84 -1.44
N ASN A 78 0.16 6.83 -0.78
CA ASN A 78 -0.45 5.51 -0.62
C ASN A 78 -1.79 5.53 0.13
N ASP A 79 -2.02 6.51 0.99
CA ASP A 79 -3.19 6.59 1.86
C ASP A 79 -4.20 7.63 1.35
N ALA A 80 -3.94 8.22 0.18
CA ALA A 80 -4.67 9.34 -0.43
C ALA A 80 -6.09 9.00 -0.98
N GLY A 81 -6.73 7.96 -0.44
CA GLY A 81 -8.08 7.56 -0.80
C GLY A 81 -8.20 6.74 -2.09
N HIS A 82 -9.28 5.97 -2.15
CA HIS A 82 -9.57 5.01 -3.21
C HIS A 82 -10.33 5.66 -4.39
N VAL A 83 -9.84 5.46 -5.62
CA VAL A 83 -10.68 5.58 -6.84
C VAL A 83 -11.18 4.21 -7.24
N THR A 84 -12.48 4.14 -7.57
CA THR A 84 -13.28 2.95 -7.87
C THR A 84 -12.47 1.82 -8.52
N ALA A 85 -12.53 0.65 -7.89
CA ALA A 85 -11.69 -0.49 -8.22
C ALA A 85 -11.64 -0.76 -9.74
N GLN A 86 -10.42 -0.75 -10.29
CA GLN A 86 -10.17 -0.96 -11.71
C GLN A 86 -10.90 -2.23 -12.19
N PRO A 87 -11.87 -2.15 -13.13
CA PRO A 87 -12.58 -3.30 -13.66
C PRO A 87 -11.71 -4.01 -14.72
N ALA A 88 -10.55 -4.48 -14.29
CA ALA A 88 -9.60 -5.23 -15.09
C ALA A 88 -9.48 -6.64 -14.51
N SER A 89 -9.77 -7.65 -15.33
CA SER A 89 -9.56 -9.06 -15.00
C SER A 89 -8.13 -9.30 -14.53
N GLY A 90 -7.98 -10.09 -13.46
CA GLY A 90 -6.67 -10.59 -13.06
C GLY A 90 -6.04 -11.38 -14.20
N VAL A 91 -4.85 -10.97 -14.64
CA VAL A 91 -4.13 -11.66 -15.72
C VAL A 91 -3.28 -12.75 -15.09
N ALA A 92 -3.61 -14.01 -15.39
CA ALA A 92 -2.87 -15.18 -14.96
C ALA A 92 -1.38 -15.07 -15.33
N GLY A 93 -0.51 -15.37 -14.36
CA GLY A 93 0.94 -15.36 -14.58
C GLY A 93 1.55 -13.95 -14.65
N ARG A 94 0.85 -12.90 -14.22
CA ARG A 94 1.40 -11.55 -14.07
C ARG A 94 2.21 -11.43 -12.79
N VAL A 95 3.33 -10.71 -12.85
CA VAL A 95 4.08 -10.30 -11.65
C VAL A 95 3.68 -8.86 -11.27
N THR A 96 3.12 -8.70 -10.08
CA THR A 96 2.89 -7.39 -9.43
C THR A 96 4.02 -7.08 -8.48
N LEU A 97 4.55 -5.85 -8.50
CA LEU A 97 5.65 -5.38 -7.65
C LEU A 97 5.20 -4.28 -6.69
N VAL A 98 5.73 -4.33 -5.46
CA VAL A 98 5.68 -3.26 -4.47
C VAL A 98 7.10 -2.92 -4.02
N ARG A 99 7.51 -1.65 -4.19
CA ARG A 99 8.82 -1.16 -3.75
C ARG A 99 8.83 -0.91 -2.25
N ILE A 100 9.86 -1.40 -1.58
CA ILE A 100 10.17 -1.14 -0.17
C ILE A 100 11.55 -0.47 -0.12
N VAL A 101 11.69 0.59 0.67
CA VAL A 101 12.98 1.23 0.94
C VAL A 101 13.39 0.93 2.38
N LEU A 102 14.37 0.04 2.53
CA LEU A 102 14.90 -0.38 3.82
C LEU A 102 15.98 0.61 4.28
N ARG A 103 15.87 1.12 5.51
CA ARG A 103 16.79 2.16 6.04
C ARG A 103 18.01 1.61 6.78
N GLU A 104 17.92 0.39 7.30
CA GLU A 104 18.93 -0.25 8.13
C GLU A 104 19.06 -1.73 7.75
N GLN A 105 20.21 -2.36 8.04
CA GLN A 105 20.40 -3.77 7.73
C GLN A 105 19.48 -4.64 8.62
N THR A 106 18.75 -5.59 8.03
CA THR A 106 17.78 -6.44 8.76
C THR A 106 17.72 -7.85 8.15
N ALA A 107 17.55 -8.88 8.99
CA ALA A 107 17.34 -10.25 8.54
C ALA A 107 15.88 -10.45 8.08
N TRP A 108 15.67 -11.06 6.91
CA TRP A 108 14.36 -11.31 6.31
C TRP A 108 14.16 -12.83 6.20
N SER A 109 13.10 -13.35 6.80
CA SER A 109 12.76 -14.78 6.85
C SER A 109 11.37 -15.10 6.27
N ASN A 110 10.44 -14.15 6.34
CA ASN A 110 9.07 -14.22 5.86
C ASN A 110 8.70 -12.96 5.08
N VAL A 111 7.82 -13.11 4.10
CA VAL A 111 7.03 -12.00 3.55
C VAL A 111 5.63 -12.12 4.15
N TRP A 112 5.12 -11.05 4.74
CA TRP A 112 3.76 -10.98 5.23
C TRP A 112 2.81 -10.56 4.11
N LEU A 113 1.63 -11.18 4.07
CA LEU A 113 0.54 -10.87 3.17
C LEU A 113 -0.75 -10.69 3.96
N GLY A 114 -1.25 -9.46 4.06
CA GLY A 114 -2.62 -9.19 4.50
C GLY A 114 -3.62 -9.63 3.44
N LEU A 115 -4.49 -10.62 3.72
CA LEU A 115 -5.69 -10.87 2.91
C LEU A 115 -6.91 -10.31 3.63
N ALA A 116 -7.64 -9.39 3.00
CA ALA A 116 -8.92 -8.88 3.51
C ALA A 116 -10.14 -9.58 2.87
N GLY A 117 -9.92 -10.71 2.19
CA GLY A 117 -10.94 -11.56 1.58
C GLY A 117 -10.30 -12.76 0.88
N ILE A 118 -11.12 -13.75 0.53
CA ILE A 118 -10.76 -14.91 -0.31
C ILE A 118 -11.76 -15.03 -1.46
N ASP A 119 -11.37 -15.71 -2.53
CA ASP A 119 -12.28 -16.09 -3.61
C ASP A 119 -12.55 -17.60 -3.53
N PRO A 120 -13.74 -18.04 -3.07
CA PRO A 120 -14.02 -19.47 -2.86
C PRO A 120 -14.12 -20.28 -4.16
N ASN A 121 -14.16 -19.61 -5.32
CA ASN A 121 -14.20 -20.26 -6.64
C ASN A 121 -12.84 -20.19 -7.38
N ALA A 122 -11.82 -19.56 -6.79
CA ALA A 122 -10.52 -19.46 -7.42
C ALA A 122 -9.82 -20.83 -7.51
N GLN A 123 -9.18 -21.05 -8.65
CA GLN A 123 -8.40 -22.23 -8.96
C GLN A 123 -6.95 -21.77 -9.16
N LEU A 124 -6.26 -21.56 -8.03
CA LEU A 124 -4.90 -21.05 -7.99
C LEU A 124 -3.87 -22.18 -8.17
N SER A 125 -2.79 -21.87 -8.87
CA SER A 125 -1.61 -22.74 -9.00
C SER A 125 -0.40 -21.89 -9.34
N HIS A 126 0.80 -22.27 -8.90
CA HIS A 126 2.03 -21.54 -9.23
C HIS A 126 2.00 -20.07 -8.76
N CYS A 127 1.47 -19.83 -7.56
CA CYS A 127 1.51 -18.52 -6.92
C CYS A 127 2.74 -18.41 -6.03
N TYR A 128 3.49 -17.31 -6.13
CA TYR A 128 4.74 -17.15 -5.37
C TYR A 128 4.91 -15.70 -4.92
N LEU A 129 5.44 -15.51 -3.70
CA LEU A 129 6.05 -14.25 -3.29
C LEU A 129 7.57 -14.33 -3.48
N GLY A 130 8.18 -13.20 -3.76
CA GLY A 130 9.64 -13.09 -3.80
C GLY A 130 10.15 -11.68 -3.56
N VAL A 131 11.45 -11.57 -3.40
CA VAL A 131 12.15 -10.32 -3.12
C VAL A 131 13.23 -10.11 -4.17
N TYR A 132 13.16 -8.99 -4.87
CA TYR A 132 14.16 -8.56 -5.84
C TYR A 132 14.97 -7.37 -5.30
N GLY A 133 16.25 -7.30 -5.68
CA GLY A 133 17.09 -6.13 -5.47
C GLY A 133 16.73 -4.96 -6.39
N ALA A 134 17.34 -3.79 -6.15
CA ALA A 134 17.22 -2.62 -7.01
C ALA A 134 17.82 -2.80 -8.43
N ASP A 135 18.65 -3.84 -8.61
CA ASP A 135 19.20 -4.33 -9.87
C ASP A 135 18.23 -5.27 -10.63
N GLY A 136 17.13 -5.67 -10.00
CA GLY A 136 16.19 -6.64 -10.54
C GLY A 136 16.60 -8.11 -10.37
N ALA A 137 17.61 -8.43 -9.56
CA ALA A 137 17.98 -9.83 -9.26
C ALA A 137 17.10 -10.44 -8.17
N LEU A 138 16.65 -11.69 -8.35
CA LEU A 138 15.85 -12.43 -7.36
C LEU A 138 16.73 -12.90 -6.19
N LEU A 139 16.46 -12.39 -4.99
CA LEU A 139 17.26 -12.67 -3.78
C LEU A 139 16.71 -13.86 -2.99
N ALA A 140 15.37 -13.97 -2.92
CA ALA A 140 14.66 -15.06 -2.26
C ALA A 140 13.21 -15.17 -2.78
N SER A 141 12.61 -16.36 -2.65
CA SER A 141 11.18 -16.60 -2.92
C SER A 141 10.56 -17.53 -1.87
N THR A 142 9.23 -17.52 -1.76
CA THR A 142 8.47 -18.57 -1.07
C THR A 142 8.46 -19.87 -1.87
N ALA A 143 7.93 -20.93 -1.28
CA ALA A 143 7.35 -22.06 -2.02
C ALA A 143 6.06 -21.60 -2.76
N ASP A 144 5.34 -22.52 -3.43
CA ASP A 144 4.02 -22.20 -3.95
C ASP A 144 3.06 -21.91 -2.78
N ILE A 145 2.41 -20.73 -2.83
CA ILE A 145 1.49 -20.23 -1.81
C ILE A 145 0.02 -20.36 -2.22
N SER A 146 -0.29 -20.99 -3.35
CA SER A 146 -1.67 -21.17 -3.85
C SER A 146 -2.63 -21.75 -2.78
N PRO A 147 -2.26 -22.79 -2.00
CA PRO A 147 -3.12 -23.28 -0.90
C PRO A 147 -3.37 -22.23 0.20
N GLN A 148 -2.35 -21.46 0.58
CA GLN A 148 -2.39 -20.47 1.66
C GLN A 148 -3.25 -19.25 1.28
N LEU A 149 -3.33 -18.93 -0.01
CA LEU A 149 -4.20 -17.88 -0.57
C LEU A 149 -5.69 -18.26 -0.55
N MET A 150 -6.02 -19.55 -0.43
CA MET A 150 -7.39 -20.07 -0.46
C MET A 150 -8.00 -20.29 0.93
N THR A 151 -7.24 -20.07 2.01
CA THR A 151 -7.74 -20.10 3.40
C THR A 151 -7.88 -18.69 3.95
N ASP A 152 -8.70 -18.52 4.98
CA ASP A 152 -8.79 -17.41 5.95
C ASP A 152 -8.30 -16.00 5.51
N ALA A 153 -9.24 -15.05 5.49
CA ALA A 153 -8.96 -13.62 5.27
C ALA A 153 -8.26 -12.97 6.48
N ILE A 154 -6.97 -13.28 6.65
CA ILE A 154 -6.09 -12.79 7.72
C ILE A 154 -4.74 -12.34 7.15
N ALA A 155 -3.91 -11.74 8.02
CA ALA A 155 -2.49 -11.58 7.74
C ALA A 155 -1.76 -12.92 7.85
N LYS A 156 -1.02 -13.30 6.80
CA LYS A 156 -0.29 -14.57 6.70
C LYS A 156 1.21 -14.31 6.63
N PRO A 157 2.03 -14.86 7.55
CA PRO A 157 3.47 -14.97 7.34
C PRO A 157 3.73 -16.08 6.31
N LEU A 158 4.45 -15.77 5.24
CA LEU A 158 4.78 -16.71 4.17
C LEU A 158 6.32 -16.84 4.10
N PRO A 159 6.88 -18.00 4.50
CA PRO A 159 8.32 -18.14 4.70
C PRO A 159 9.08 -18.16 3.37
N LEU A 160 10.20 -17.46 3.34
CA LEU A 160 11.18 -17.53 2.27
C LEU A 160 11.90 -18.88 2.34
N THR A 161 12.06 -19.54 1.18
CA THR A 161 12.81 -20.81 1.06
C THR A 161 14.29 -20.65 1.43
N LYS A 162 14.80 -19.42 1.33
CA LYS A 162 16.12 -18.99 1.76
C LYS A 162 16.01 -17.63 2.47
N PRO A 163 15.97 -17.60 3.81
CA PRO A 163 16.18 -16.36 4.57
C PRO A 163 17.52 -15.71 4.24
N PHE A 164 17.59 -14.38 4.31
CA PHE A 164 18.80 -13.63 4.01
C PHE A 164 18.86 -12.31 4.80
N THR A 165 20.03 -11.68 4.86
CA THR A 165 20.18 -10.35 5.47
C THR A 165 20.13 -9.28 4.38
N ALA A 166 19.10 -8.44 4.41
CA ALA A 166 18.97 -7.28 3.54
C ALA A 166 19.77 -6.10 4.09
N ALA A 167 20.58 -5.46 3.26
CA ALA A 167 21.28 -4.21 3.59
C ALA A 167 20.35 -3.01 3.38
N ALA A 168 20.69 -1.84 3.94
CA ALA A 168 19.93 -0.62 3.64
C ALA A 168 19.93 -0.33 2.13
N GLY A 169 18.77 -0.06 1.54
CA GLY A 169 18.62 0.03 0.08
C GLY A 169 17.16 -0.07 -0.40
N THR A 170 16.99 -0.23 -1.71
CA THR A 170 15.69 -0.44 -2.34
C THR A 170 15.50 -1.90 -2.73
N TYR A 171 14.32 -2.44 -2.45
CA TYR A 171 13.88 -3.79 -2.79
C TYR A 171 12.49 -3.77 -3.41
N PHE A 172 12.13 -4.82 -4.14
CA PHE A 172 10.78 -5.03 -4.65
C PHE A 172 10.24 -6.36 -4.12
N VAL A 173 9.15 -6.31 -3.37
CA VAL A 173 8.35 -7.50 -3.08
C VAL A 173 7.49 -7.78 -4.32
N ALA A 174 7.60 -8.99 -4.85
CA ALA A 174 6.86 -9.46 -5.99
C ALA A 174 5.80 -10.47 -5.56
N LEU A 175 4.60 -10.38 -6.13
CA LEU A 175 3.64 -11.47 -6.18
C LEU A 175 3.48 -11.92 -7.63
N LEU A 176 3.71 -13.20 -7.88
CA LEU A 176 3.19 -13.91 -9.04
C LEU A 176 1.85 -14.54 -8.62
N LEU A 177 0.75 -14.12 -9.25
CA LEU A 177 -0.58 -14.69 -9.06
C LEU A 177 -1.01 -15.39 -10.35
N ASN A 178 -1.40 -16.66 -10.26
CA ASN A 178 -1.63 -17.51 -11.42
C ASN A 178 -2.72 -18.57 -11.15
N GLY A 179 -3.31 -19.10 -12.22
CA GLY A 179 -4.58 -19.83 -12.20
C GLY A 179 -5.77 -18.94 -12.61
N ASN A 180 -6.96 -19.25 -12.10
CA ASN A 180 -8.20 -18.52 -12.40
C ASN A 180 -8.85 -17.96 -11.13
N TRP A 181 -9.37 -16.74 -11.16
CA TRP A 181 -10.08 -16.10 -10.05
C TRP A 181 -11.01 -14.99 -10.57
N ALA A 182 -12.12 -14.73 -9.85
CA ALA A 182 -13.12 -13.73 -10.25
C ALA A 182 -12.94 -12.39 -9.52
N THR A 183 -12.49 -12.43 -8.27
CA THR A 183 -12.39 -11.23 -7.41
C THR A 183 -10.95 -10.73 -7.26
N ASN A 184 -10.75 -9.42 -7.15
CA ASN A 184 -9.44 -8.85 -6.84
C ASN A 184 -9.03 -9.02 -5.35
N ALA A 185 -9.67 -9.90 -4.59
CA ALA A 185 -9.34 -10.15 -3.17
C ALA A 185 -7.91 -10.67 -2.98
N LEU A 186 -7.38 -11.36 -4.00
CA LEU A 186 -6.10 -12.06 -4.00
C LEU A 186 -4.93 -11.25 -4.62
N THR A 187 -5.22 -10.17 -5.35
CA THR A 187 -4.22 -9.38 -6.09
C THR A 187 -3.52 -8.34 -5.21
N PHE A 188 -2.22 -8.14 -5.39
CA PHE A 188 -1.50 -7.00 -4.80
C PHE A 188 -2.18 -5.66 -5.13
N LYS A 189 -2.32 -4.82 -4.10
CA LYS A 189 -3.09 -3.56 -4.15
C LYS A 189 -2.32 -2.39 -3.54
N SER A 190 -2.67 -1.19 -4.01
CA SER A 190 -2.47 0.05 -3.26
C SER A 190 -3.80 0.53 -2.68
N THR A 191 -3.77 1.16 -1.50
CA THR A 191 -4.94 1.80 -0.88
C THR A 191 -5.32 3.10 -1.60
N GLY A 192 -4.32 3.84 -2.09
CA GLY A 192 -4.47 5.08 -2.83
C GLY A 192 -4.64 4.88 -4.34
N ALA A 193 -5.01 5.97 -5.02
CA ALA A 193 -5.09 6.03 -6.48
C ALA A 193 -3.77 5.69 -7.17
N GLY A 194 -3.81 4.94 -8.29
CA GLY A 194 -2.62 4.53 -9.04
C GLY A 194 -1.72 5.69 -9.52
N ILE A 195 -2.33 6.85 -9.78
CA ILE A 195 -1.62 8.11 -10.12
C ILE A 195 -0.96 8.78 -8.90
N SER A 196 -1.51 8.58 -7.71
CA SER A 196 -1.00 9.18 -6.46
C SER A 196 0.12 8.33 -5.87
N VAL A 197 -0.03 7.01 -5.82
CA VAL A 197 0.93 6.10 -5.18
C VAL A 197 2.27 5.98 -5.90
N ASN A 198 2.36 6.55 -7.10
CA ASN A 198 3.56 6.65 -7.94
C ASN A 198 3.92 8.12 -8.26
N ALA A 199 3.42 9.09 -7.50
CA ALA A 199 3.72 10.50 -7.73
C ALA A 199 5.24 10.75 -7.69
N GLY A 200 5.77 11.48 -8.68
CA GLY A 200 7.22 11.74 -8.80
C GLY A 200 8.08 10.55 -9.20
N LEU A 201 7.50 9.37 -9.47
CA LEU A 201 8.21 8.15 -9.80
C LEU A 201 8.04 7.73 -11.26
N THR A 202 9.10 7.12 -11.80
CA THR A 202 9.16 6.48 -13.13
C THR A 202 9.93 5.16 -13.00
N PRO A 203 9.81 4.22 -13.96
CA PRO A 203 10.65 3.03 -14.00
C PRO A 203 12.15 3.40 -13.97
N PRO A 204 13.01 2.65 -13.25
CA PRO A 204 12.75 1.41 -12.51
C PRO A 204 12.26 1.60 -11.07
N ASN A 205 11.81 2.80 -10.68
CA ASN A 205 11.56 3.19 -9.29
C ASN A 205 10.07 3.27 -8.89
N LEU A 206 9.14 2.74 -9.70
CA LEU A 206 7.71 2.79 -9.36
C LEU A 206 7.43 2.05 -8.04
N ARG A 207 6.62 2.66 -7.17
CA ARG A 207 6.30 2.10 -5.85
C ARG A 207 5.30 0.96 -5.96
N TYR A 208 4.33 1.08 -6.86
CA TYR A 208 3.43 0.00 -7.26
C TYR A 208 3.52 -0.15 -8.77
N SER A 209 3.75 -1.37 -9.26
CA SER A 209 3.85 -1.62 -10.70
C SER A 209 3.54 -3.07 -11.07
N THR A 210 3.54 -3.34 -12.37
CA THR A 210 3.41 -4.67 -12.96
C THR A 210 4.54 -4.90 -13.96
N VAL A 211 5.05 -6.13 -14.02
CA VAL A 211 6.03 -6.59 -15.02
C VAL A 211 5.66 -8.00 -15.47
N LEU A 212 5.89 -8.29 -16.75
CA LEU A 212 5.62 -9.60 -17.38
C LEU A 212 4.15 -10.09 -17.28
N THR A 213 3.84 -11.13 -18.05
CA THR A 213 2.60 -11.93 -17.98
C THR A 213 2.90 -13.38 -18.33
N GLY A 214 1.96 -14.31 -18.10
CA GLY A 214 2.11 -15.72 -18.48
C GLY A 214 3.20 -16.51 -17.75
N GLN A 215 3.72 -15.99 -16.63
CA GLN A 215 4.77 -16.65 -15.84
C GLN A 215 4.19 -17.79 -14.99
N THR A 216 4.90 -18.91 -14.88
CA THR A 216 4.60 -20.04 -13.98
C THR A 216 5.61 -20.17 -12.83
N SER A 217 6.56 -19.24 -12.74
CA SER A 217 7.57 -19.13 -11.69
C SER A 217 8.12 -17.70 -11.68
N LEU A 218 8.61 -17.23 -10.54
CA LEU A 218 9.34 -15.95 -10.50
C LEU A 218 10.67 -16.11 -11.25
N PRO A 219 10.99 -15.25 -12.24
CA PRO A 219 12.25 -15.33 -12.97
C PRO A 219 13.44 -14.90 -12.10
N ALA A 220 14.64 -15.41 -12.40
CA ALA A 220 15.85 -15.06 -11.64
C ALA A 220 16.26 -13.58 -11.77
N THR A 221 15.78 -12.89 -12.82
CA THR A 221 15.97 -11.45 -13.05
C THR A 221 14.69 -10.81 -13.61
N LEU A 222 14.51 -9.52 -13.35
CA LEU A 222 13.45 -8.68 -13.92
C LEU A 222 14.05 -7.42 -14.55
N ASN A 223 13.64 -7.07 -15.77
CA ASN A 223 13.94 -5.76 -16.33
C ASN A 223 13.04 -4.70 -15.67
N LEU A 224 13.52 -4.08 -14.59
CA LEU A 224 12.75 -3.07 -13.86
C LEU A 224 12.46 -1.81 -14.69
N ALA A 225 13.15 -1.57 -15.82
CA ALA A 225 12.80 -0.49 -16.73
C ALA A 225 11.45 -0.70 -17.45
N GLU A 226 10.93 -1.94 -17.49
CA GLU A 226 9.63 -2.31 -18.08
C GLU A 226 8.45 -2.22 -17.09
N GLN A 227 8.65 -1.69 -15.88
CA GLN A 227 7.58 -1.51 -14.89
C GLN A 227 6.42 -0.67 -15.46
N SER A 228 5.21 -1.25 -15.48
CA SER A 228 4.00 -0.56 -15.94
C SER A 228 3.03 -0.24 -14.81
N THR A 229 2.44 0.96 -14.86
CA THR A 229 1.30 1.38 -14.03
C THR A 229 -0.05 0.91 -14.60
N SER A 230 -0.10 0.33 -15.80
CA SER A 230 -1.34 0.06 -16.57
C SER A 230 -2.31 -0.94 -15.92
N THR A 231 -1.90 -1.68 -14.88
CA THR A 231 -2.84 -2.44 -14.04
C THR A 231 -2.32 -2.59 -12.60
N ILE A 232 -2.00 -1.46 -11.96
CA ILE A 232 -1.85 -1.41 -10.51
C ILE A 232 -3.24 -1.45 -9.86
N ASN A 233 -3.54 -2.55 -9.16
CA ASN A 233 -4.89 -2.78 -8.67
C ASN A 233 -5.20 -1.81 -7.52
N THR A 234 -6.20 -0.95 -7.70
CA THR A 234 -6.83 -0.20 -6.60
C THR A 234 -8.08 -0.95 -6.17
N GLY A 235 -8.40 -1.01 -4.87
CA GLY A 235 -9.62 -1.71 -4.45
C GLY A 235 -9.84 -1.83 -2.95
N TRP A 236 -11.12 -1.97 -2.58
CA TRP A 236 -11.55 -2.39 -1.25
C TRP A 236 -11.15 -3.86 -0.98
N ALA A 237 -9.92 -4.06 -0.57
CA ALA A 237 -9.46 -5.12 0.32
C ALA A 237 -8.04 -4.72 0.73
N SER A 238 -7.84 -4.29 1.99
CA SER A 238 -6.59 -3.69 2.46
C SER A 238 -5.46 -4.73 2.59
N GLN A 239 -4.92 -5.16 1.45
CA GLN A 239 -3.69 -5.94 1.44
C GLN A 239 -2.50 -5.04 1.80
N TRP A 240 -1.69 -5.52 2.73
CA TRP A 240 -0.43 -4.90 3.13
C TRP A 240 0.68 -5.96 3.13
N TYR A 241 1.92 -5.50 3.01
CA TYR A 241 3.10 -6.35 2.93
C TYR A 241 4.12 -5.90 3.97
N GLY A 242 4.74 -6.88 4.61
CA GLY A 242 5.79 -6.68 5.61
C GLY A 242 6.86 -7.74 5.46
N VAL A 243 7.97 -7.56 6.17
CA VAL A 243 9.12 -8.46 6.15
C VAL A 243 9.66 -8.60 7.56
N SER A 244 10.09 -9.81 7.93
CA SER A 244 10.53 -10.23 9.27
C SER A 244 11.35 -11.51 9.18
#